data_AF-A0A957TN09-F1
#
_entry.id   AF-A0A957TN09-F1
#
_cell.length_a   1.000
_cell.length_b   1.000
_cell.length_c   1.000
_cell.angle_alpha   90.00
_cell.angle_beta   90.00
_cell.angle_gamma   90.00
#
_symmetry.space_group_name_H-M   'P 1'
#
loop_
_entity.id
_entity.type
_entity.pdbx_description
1 polymer ?
#
loop_
_entity_poly.entity_id
_entity_poly.type
_entity_poly.pdbx_seq_one_letter_code
_entity_poly.pdbx_strand_id
1 'polypeptide(L)'
;MSEEQQLGAQEASSPEKVEPTGNSSAGGPGHTTPPRTPIEQAADLARAQATAAADAFRRGEFMHDAAQDPGANGDDRLIALLTYATQAFIPFIMPILVLLSESSKLRPFQRFHAVQSLALTCIVVATGVLVSISTAVVQIIPPLGMVVGIAVFCMTPIVYLMYLVALFYYGYQAYQGKRFAIPGLTSFLRDQGWL
;
A
#
# COMPACT_ATOMS: atom_id res chain seq x y z
N MET A 1 -35.65 -48.00 0.71
CA MET A 1 -36.29 -48.24 2.01
C MET A 1 -35.71 -47.19 2.95
N SER A 2 -36.20 -45.94 3.00
CA SER A 2 -37.51 -45.42 3.38
C SER A 2 -37.32 -44.62 4.67
N GLU A 3 -37.03 -43.32 4.53
CA GLU A 3 -37.33 -42.20 5.45
C GLU A 3 -37.22 -40.96 4.52
N GLU A 4 -38.26 -40.40 3.89
CA GLU A 4 -39.43 -39.73 4.47
C GLU A 4 -39.03 -39.01 5.76
N GLN A 5 -39.09 -37.70 5.93
CA GLN A 5 -39.80 -36.61 5.26
C GLN A 5 -39.50 -35.38 6.16
N GLN A 6 -39.82 -34.18 5.69
CA GLN A 6 -39.85 -32.91 6.45
C GLN A 6 -38.52 -32.11 6.47
N LEU A 7 -38.47 -30.80 6.20
CA LEU A 7 -39.51 -29.80 5.98
C LEU A 7 -38.87 -28.52 5.41
N GLY A 8 -39.60 -27.77 4.57
CA GLY A 8 -39.41 -26.31 4.33
C GLY A 8 -38.30 -25.93 3.34
N ALA A 9 -38.54 -25.61 2.06
CA ALA A 9 -39.41 -24.55 1.54
C ALA A 9 -39.19 -23.19 2.24
N GLN A 10 -38.21 -22.42 1.75
CA GLN A 10 -38.13 -20.97 1.92
C GLN A 10 -37.25 -20.44 0.78
N GLU A 11 -37.82 -20.34 -0.43
CA GLU A 11 -38.57 -19.19 -0.95
C GLU A 11 -37.64 -18.00 -1.26
N ALA A 12 -37.53 -17.76 -2.57
CA ALA A 12 -36.65 -16.81 -3.21
C ALA A 12 -37.01 -15.37 -2.83
N SER A 13 -36.05 -14.63 -2.29
CA SER A 13 -36.18 -13.20 -2.04
C SER A 13 -36.12 -12.41 -3.36
N SER A 14 -37.28 -12.00 -3.85
CA SER A 14 -37.42 -10.93 -4.85
C SER A 14 -37.37 -9.55 -4.15
N PRO A 15 -36.89 -8.48 -4.82
CA PRO A 15 -36.54 -7.23 -4.14
C PRO A 15 -37.78 -6.38 -3.86
N GLU A 16 -37.91 -5.97 -2.59
CA GLU A 16 -38.92 -5.03 -2.12
C GLU A 16 -38.65 -3.63 -2.68
N LYS A 17 -39.58 -3.16 -3.51
CA LYS A 17 -39.60 -1.82 -4.10
C LYS A 17 -40.01 -0.81 -3.01
N VAL A 18 -39.03 -0.07 -2.49
CA VAL A 18 -39.27 1.01 -1.52
C VAL A 18 -39.89 2.21 -2.24
N GLU A 19 -41.21 2.38 -2.09
CA GLU A 19 -41.90 3.64 -2.36
C GLU A 19 -41.57 4.65 -1.25
N PRO A 20 -41.19 5.90 -1.57
CA PRO A 20 -41.20 6.97 -0.59
C PRO A 20 -42.62 7.51 -0.48
N THR A 21 -43.24 7.22 0.66
CA THR A 21 -44.51 7.77 1.12
C THR A 21 -44.48 9.30 1.10
N GLY A 22 -45.42 9.89 0.38
CA GLY A 22 -45.71 11.30 0.46
C GLY A 22 -46.21 11.66 1.86
N ASN A 23 -45.47 12.50 2.57
CA ASN A 23 -45.92 13.08 3.83
C ASN A 23 -46.31 14.54 3.59
N SER A 24 -47.61 14.78 3.45
CA SER A 24 -48.21 16.10 3.67
C SER A 24 -48.62 16.20 5.13
N SER A 25 -48.01 17.12 5.89
CA SER A 25 -48.63 17.68 7.08
C SER A 25 -48.25 19.15 7.25
N ALA A 26 -49.26 19.93 7.61
CA ALA A 26 -49.35 21.37 7.53
C ALA A 26 -48.55 22.17 8.59
N GLY A 27 -48.16 23.39 8.19
CA GLY A 27 -48.50 24.62 8.93
C GLY A 27 -47.73 24.97 10.20
N GLY A 28 -46.59 25.67 10.06
CA GLY A 28 -45.95 26.50 11.08
C GLY A 28 -45.45 27.82 10.45
N PRO A 29 -45.37 28.94 11.19
CA PRO A 29 -45.37 30.28 10.61
C PRO A 29 -44.08 30.59 9.83
N GLY A 30 -44.23 30.71 8.51
CA GLY A 30 -43.63 31.75 7.68
C GLY A 30 -42.15 32.09 7.88
N HIS A 31 -41.25 31.16 7.62
CA HIS A 31 -39.98 31.52 6.98
C HIS A 31 -40.04 31.04 5.53
N THR A 32 -40.77 31.78 4.69
CA THR A 32 -40.69 31.63 3.23
C THR A 32 -39.30 32.08 2.81
N THR A 33 -38.33 31.17 2.83
CA THR A 33 -37.09 31.41 2.09
C THR A 33 -37.51 31.45 0.62
N PRO A 34 -37.32 32.57 -0.10
CA PRO A 34 -37.70 32.65 -1.50
C PRO A 34 -37.00 31.54 -2.29
N PRO A 35 -37.58 31.05 -3.40
CA PRO A 35 -36.96 30.04 -4.23
C PRO A 35 -35.56 30.52 -4.64
N ARG A 36 -34.52 29.89 -4.08
CA ARG A 36 -33.13 30.32 -4.33
C ARG A 36 -32.88 30.32 -5.82
N THR A 37 -32.40 31.44 -6.32
CA THR A 37 -32.05 31.54 -7.74
C THR A 37 -30.91 30.54 -8.05
N PRO A 38 -30.77 30.05 -9.29
CA PRO A 38 -29.68 29.14 -9.65
C PRO A 38 -28.29 29.67 -9.29
N ILE A 39 -28.12 31.00 -9.28
CA ILE A 39 -26.88 31.67 -8.89
C ILE A 39 -26.64 31.56 -7.38
N GLU A 40 -27.66 31.71 -6.55
CA GLU A 40 -27.53 31.53 -5.10
C GLU A 40 -27.24 30.07 -4.75
N GLN A 41 -27.89 29.12 -5.43
CA GLN A 41 -27.61 27.70 -5.25
C GLN A 41 -26.17 27.35 -5.66
N ALA A 42 -25.70 27.87 -6.80
CA ALA A 42 -24.33 27.70 -7.24
C ALA A 42 -23.32 28.35 -6.27
N ALA A 43 -23.63 29.54 -5.75
CA ALA A 43 -22.79 30.24 -4.78
C ALA A 43 -22.71 29.48 -3.44
N ASP A 44 -23.80 28.86 -3.00
CA ASP A 44 -23.83 28.09 -1.75
C ASP A 44 -23.12 26.73 -1.90
N LEU A 45 -23.25 26.07 -3.05
CA LEU A 45 -22.45 24.88 -3.38
C LEU A 45 -20.96 25.21 -3.43
N ALA A 46 -20.59 26.33 -4.07
CA ALA A 46 -19.21 26.79 -4.13
C ALA A 46 -18.65 27.12 -2.73
N ARG A 47 -19.43 27.78 -1.87
CA ARG A 47 -19.04 28.03 -0.46
C ARG A 47 -18.87 26.72 0.30
N ALA A 48 -19.80 25.77 0.17
CA ALA A 48 -19.74 24.49 0.85
C ALA A 48 -18.53 23.65 0.43
N GLN A 49 -18.20 23.64 -0.87
CA GLN A 49 -16.99 23.00 -1.39
C GLN A 49 -15.72 23.70 -0.87
N ALA A 50 -15.72 25.04 -0.80
CA ALA A 50 -14.59 25.81 -0.29
C ALA A 50 -14.34 25.60 1.21
N THR A 51 -15.39 25.53 2.05
CA THR A 51 -15.24 25.19 3.48
C THR A 51 -14.81 23.75 3.68
N ALA A 52 -15.42 22.80 2.96
CA ALA A 52 -14.98 21.39 3.01
C ALA A 52 -13.50 21.25 2.62
N ALA A 53 -13.07 21.99 1.60
CA ALA A 53 -11.66 22.01 1.21
C ALA A 53 -10.78 22.68 2.26
N ALA A 54 -11.16 23.84 2.82
CA ALA A 54 -10.40 24.49 3.88
C ALA A 54 -10.26 23.62 5.14
N ASP A 55 -11.31 22.87 5.49
CA ASP A 55 -11.30 21.95 6.61
C ASP A 55 -10.39 20.74 6.36
N ALA A 56 -10.41 20.17 5.15
CA ALA A 56 -9.47 19.12 4.77
C ALA A 56 -8.00 19.62 4.75
N PHE A 57 -7.76 20.90 4.42
CA PHE A 57 -6.43 21.51 4.50
C PHE A 57 -5.99 21.63 5.96
N ARG A 58 -6.91 22.05 6.82
CA ARG A 58 -6.68 22.19 8.26
C ARG A 58 -6.44 20.84 8.94
N ARG A 59 -7.10 19.77 8.48
CA ARG A 59 -6.92 18.39 8.95
C ARG A 59 -5.71 17.69 8.32
N GLY A 60 -5.12 18.26 7.26
CA GLY A 60 -4.03 17.64 6.52
C GLY A 60 -4.46 16.41 5.69
N GLU A 61 -5.76 16.23 5.44
CA GLU A 61 -6.28 15.05 4.72
C GLU A 61 -5.83 15.01 3.27
N PHE A 62 -5.66 16.16 2.62
CA PHE A 62 -5.13 16.22 1.25
C PHE A 62 -3.73 15.62 1.11
N MET A 63 -2.89 15.73 2.13
CA MET A 63 -1.54 15.15 2.14
C MET A 63 -1.58 13.63 2.33
N HIS A 64 -2.65 13.12 2.96
CA HIS A 64 -2.86 11.70 3.18
C HIS A 64 -3.46 11.01 1.95
N ASP A 65 -4.47 11.63 1.35
CA ASP A 65 -5.19 11.10 0.19
C ASP A 65 -4.36 11.21 -1.09
N ALA A 66 -3.59 12.29 -1.28
CA ALA A 66 -2.70 12.42 -2.43
C ALA A 66 -1.55 11.39 -2.43
N ALA A 67 -1.20 10.84 -1.26
CA ALA A 67 -0.15 9.84 -1.14
C ALA A 67 -0.65 8.40 -1.32
N GLN A 68 -1.96 8.16 -1.18
CA GLN A 68 -2.55 6.83 -1.22
C GLN A 68 -3.07 6.51 -2.63
N ASP A 69 -2.70 5.35 -3.16
CA ASP A 69 -3.15 4.90 -4.48
C ASP A 69 -4.65 4.56 -4.43
N PRO A 70 -5.52 5.30 -5.16
CA PRO A 70 -6.96 5.06 -5.16
C PRO A 70 -7.32 3.71 -5.81
N GLY A 71 -6.42 3.13 -6.61
CA GLY A 71 -6.61 1.82 -7.24
C GLY A 71 -6.21 0.63 -6.37
N ALA A 72 -5.64 0.84 -5.18
CA ALA A 72 -5.13 -0.23 -4.32
C ALA A 72 -6.17 -0.65 -3.27
N ASN A 73 -6.70 -1.86 -3.41
CA ASN A 73 -7.63 -2.43 -2.43
C ASN A 73 -6.90 -3.08 -1.23
N GLY A 74 -7.63 -3.63 -0.27
CA GLY A 74 -7.06 -4.23 0.95
C GLY A 74 -6.09 -5.38 0.67
N ASP A 75 -6.43 -6.26 -0.27
CA ASP A 75 -5.58 -7.42 -0.64
C ASP A 75 -4.29 -6.96 -1.32
N ASP A 76 -4.38 -5.96 -2.20
CA ASP A 76 -3.21 -5.37 -2.88
C ASP A 76 -2.22 -4.79 -1.87
N ARG A 77 -2.73 -4.09 -0.85
CA ARG A 77 -1.95 -3.50 0.24
C ARG A 77 -1.30 -4.54 1.12
N LEU A 78 -2.03 -5.61 1.45
CA LEU A 78 -1.50 -6.72 2.24
C LEU A 78 -0.38 -7.44 1.48
N ILE A 79 -0.60 -7.77 0.21
CA ILE A 79 0.40 -8.42 -0.64
C ILE A 79 1.64 -7.52 -0.76
N ALA A 80 1.46 -6.22 -1.00
CA ALA A 80 2.56 -5.27 -1.09
C ALA A 80 3.36 -5.14 0.22
N LEU A 81 2.72 -5.25 1.39
CA LEU A 81 3.45 -5.35 2.66
C LEU A 81 4.26 -6.64 2.75
N LEU A 82 3.65 -7.76 2.36
CA LEU A 82 4.28 -9.08 2.45
C LEU A 82 5.51 -9.19 1.54
N THR A 83 5.50 -8.55 0.36
CA THR A 83 6.68 -8.56 -0.53
C THR A 83 7.91 -7.90 0.08
N TYR A 84 7.77 -7.06 1.11
CA TYR A 84 8.88 -6.56 1.93
C TYR A 84 9.09 -7.41 3.19
N ALA A 85 8.04 -7.65 3.97
CA ALA A 85 8.15 -8.25 5.29
C ALA A 85 8.73 -9.67 5.28
N THR A 86 8.36 -10.50 4.29
CA THR A 86 8.87 -11.88 4.25
C THR A 86 10.33 -11.96 3.85
N GLN A 87 10.91 -10.90 3.28
CA GLN A 87 12.32 -10.87 2.84
C GLN A 87 13.29 -11.01 4.02
N ALA A 88 12.84 -10.72 5.25
CA ALA A 88 13.61 -10.92 6.47
C ALA A 88 13.88 -12.41 6.80
N PHE A 89 13.01 -13.32 6.35
CA PHE A 89 13.10 -14.75 6.64
C PHE A 89 13.41 -15.57 5.38
N ILE A 90 12.73 -15.23 4.29
CA ILE A 90 12.78 -15.96 3.03
C ILE A 90 12.92 -14.91 1.92
N PRO A 91 14.15 -14.47 1.62
CA PRO A 91 14.37 -13.47 0.59
C PRO A 91 13.89 -13.98 -0.77
N PHE A 92 13.54 -13.04 -1.65
CA PHE A 92 13.12 -13.28 -3.04
C PHE A 92 11.76 -13.97 -3.27
N ILE A 93 11.34 -14.93 -2.43
CA ILE A 93 10.18 -15.78 -2.77
C ILE A 93 8.90 -14.98 -2.99
N MET A 94 8.43 -14.21 -2.01
CA MET A 94 7.17 -13.47 -2.17
C MET A 94 7.17 -12.48 -3.35
N PRO A 95 8.16 -11.59 -3.54
CA PRO A 95 8.14 -10.69 -4.69
C PRO A 95 8.23 -11.43 -6.03
N ILE A 96 8.97 -12.55 -6.11
CA ILE A 96 8.98 -13.37 -7.33
C ILE A 96 7.60 -14.00 -7.57
N LEU A 97 6.96 -14.56 -6.54
CA LEU A 97 5.62 -15.15 -6.67
C LEU A 97 4.61 -14.13 -7.16
N VAL A 98 4.65 -12.90 -6.65
CA VAL A 98 3.79 -11.81 -7.13
C VAL A 98 4.12 -11.47 -8.58
N LEU A 99 5.39 -11.33 -8.96
CA LEU A 99 5.75 -10.99 -10.35
C LEU A 99 5.40 -12.09 -11.36
N LEU A 100 5.43 -13.35 -10.94
CA LEU A 100 5.03 -14.48 -11.77
C LEU A 100 3.53 -14.74 -11.76
N SER A 101 2.77 -14.16 -10.81
CA SER A 101 1.33 -14.33 -10.77
C SER A 101 0.67 -13.53 -11.90
N GLU A 102 -0.39 -14.07 -12.47
CA GLU A 102 -1.25 -13.35 -13.43
C GLU A 102 -1.87 -12.10 -12.80
N SER A 103 -2.05 -12.09 -11.46
CA SER A 103 -2.58 -10.93 -10.74
C SER A 103 -1.69 -9.70 -10.87
N SER A 104 -0.37 -9.83 -11.02
CA SER A 104 0.52 -8.67 -11.19
C SER A 104 0.31 -7.91 -12.50
N LYS A 105 -0.17 -8.58 -13.55
CA LYS A 105 -0.51 -7.93 -14.83
C LYS A 105 -1.78 -7.08 -14.69
N LEU A 106 -2.67 -7.47 -13.78
CA LEU A 106 -3.96 -6.81 -13.53
C LEU A 106 -3.90 -5.81 -12.36
N ARG A 107 -2.86 -5.89 -11.52
CA ARG A 107 -2.71 -5.09 -10.29
C ARG A 107 -1.38 -4.32 -10.29
N PRO A 108 -1.34 -3.11 -10.88
CA PRO A 108 -0.11 -2.33 -10.99
C PRO A 108 0.50 -1.96 -9.64
N PHE A 109 -0.31 -1.80 -8.59
CA PHE A 109 0.19 -1.53 -7.23
C PHE A 109 1.02 -2.69 -6.66
N GLN A 110 0.52 -3.92 -6.79
CA GLN A 110 1.25 -5.12 -6.34
C GLN A 110 2.56 -5.27 -7.12
N ARG A 111 2.50 -5.14 -8.45
CA ARG A 111 3.68 -5.23 -9.32
C ARG A 111 4.74 -4.20 -8.94
N PHE A 112 4.35 -2.93 -8.73
CA PHE A 112 5.27 -1.86 -8.34
C PHE A 112 6.08 -2.23 -7.08
N HIS A 113 5.39 -2.64 -6.01
CA HIS A 113 6.06 -2.99 -4.76
C HIS A 113 6.85 -4.30 -4.83
N ALA A 114 6.41 -5.26 -5.66
CA ALA A 114 7.14 -6.51 -5.88
C ALA A 114 8.45 -6.29 -6.66
N VAL A 115 8.44 -5.49 -7.74
CA VAL A 115 9.67 -5.11 -8.48
C VAL A 115 10.61 -4.35 -7.56
N GLN A 116 10.10 -3.34 -6.84
CA GLN A 116 10.91 -2.49 -5.98
C GLN A 116 11.56 -3.27 -4.83
N SER A 117 10.81 -4.14 -4.14
CA SER A 117 11.37 -4.94 -3.04
C SER A 117 12.34 -6.00 -3.56
N LEU A 118 12.07 -6.61 -4.73
CA LEU A 118 12.98 -7.55 -5.36
C LEU A 118 14.33 -6.89 -5.68
N ALA A 119 14.29 -5.72 -6.32
CA ALA A 119 15.50 -4.98 -6.68
C ALA A 119 16.29 -4.55 -5.44
N LEU A 120 15.62 -4.10 -4.38
CA LEU A 120 16.24 -3.76 -3.11
C LEU A 120 17.01 -4.95 -2.53
N THR A 121 16.39 -6.13 -2.46
CA THR A 121 17.05 -7.34 -1.95
C THR A 121 18.19 -7.80 -2.86
N CYS A 122 18.05 -7.71 -4.19
CA CYS A 122 19.14 -8.00 -5.12
C CYS A 122 20.37 -7.13 -4.83
N ILE A 123 20.20 -5.83 -4.60
CA ILE A 123 21.31 -4.92 -4.29
C ILE A 123 21.97 -5.27 -2.97
N VAL A 124 21.17 -5.54 -1.93
CA VAL A 124 21.70 -5.87 -0.59
C VAL A 124 22.47 -7.20 -0.65
N VAL A 125 21.93 -8.22 -1.32
CA VAL A 125 22.61 -9.51 -1.48
C VAL A 125 23.88 -9.38 -2.31
N ALA A 126 23.83 -8.67 -3.45
CA ALA A 126 25.01 -8.43 -4.28
C ALA A 126 26.11 -7.69 -3.49
N THR A 127 25.75 -6.66 -2.73
CA THR A 127 26.69 -5.92 -1.87
C THR A 127 27.26 -6.83 -0.78
N GLY A 128 26.43 -7.65 -0.14
CA GLY A 128 26.86 -8.62 0.87
C GLY A 128 27.85 -9.64 0.32
N VAL A 129 27.61 -10.15 -0.90
CA VAL A 129 28.54 -11.06 -1.61
C VAL A 129 29.86 -10.36 -1.95
N LEU A 130 29.82 -9.11 -2.43
CA LEU A 130 31.05 -8.35 -2.72
C LEU A 130 31.88 -8.10 -1.46
N VAL A 131 31.22 -7.74 -0.35
CA VAL A 131 31.88 -7.54 0.95
C VAL A 131 32.46 -8.86 1.47
N SER A 132 31.74 -9.98 1.35
CA SER A 132 32.23 -11.27 1.83
C SER A 132 33.44 -11.76 1.03
N ILE A 133 33.41 -11.64 -0.30
CA ILE A 133 34.55 -11.97 -1.16
C ILE A 133 35.75 -11.08 -0.82
N SER A 134 35.53 -9.77 -0.69
CA SER A 134 36.58 -8.81 -0.37
C SER A 134 37.21 -9.10 0.99
N THR A 135 36.40 -9.45 1.99
CA THR A 135 36.87 -9.84 3.32
C THR A 135 37.69 -11.14 3.25
N ALA A 136 37.22 -12.15 2.51
CA ALA A 136 37.92 -13.42 2.34
C ALA A 136 39.31 -13.24 1.69
N VAL A 137 39.43 -12.36 0.70
CA VAL A 137 40.72 -12.03 0.07
C VAL A 137 41.67 -11.37 1.07
N VAL A 138 41.19 -10.41 1.87
CA VAL A 138 42.01 -9.71 2.88
C VAL A 138 42.47 -10.65 3.99
N GLN A 139 41.71 -11.71 4.29
CA GLN A 139 42.08 -12.71 5.29
C GLN A 139 43.32 -13.55 4.96
N ILE A 140 43.80 -13.53 3.71
CA ILE A 140 45.05 -14.21 3.31
C ILE A 140 46.26 -13.64 4.07
N ILE A 141 46.22 -12.37 4.49
CA ILE A 141 47.27 -11.72 5.29
C ILE A 141 46.82 -11.74 6.76
N PRO A 142 47.34 -12.63 7.62
CA PRO A 142 46.76 -12.90 8.95
C PRO A 142 46.56 -11.68 9.87
N PRO A 143 47.53 -10.75 10.05
CA PRO A 143 47.31 -9.61 10.96
C PRO A 143 46.27 -8.61 10.43
N LEU A 144 46.22 -8.39 9.11
CA LEU A 144 45.27 -7.47 8.49
C LEU A 144 43.86 -8.10 8.40
N GLY A 145 43.81 -9.38 8.04
CA GLY A 145 42.62 -10.20 7.98
C GLY A 145 41.85 -10.24 9.29
N MET A 146 42.56 -10.38 10.41
CA MET A 146 41.95 -10.40 11.74
C MET A 146 41.27 -9.06 12.08
N VAL A 147 41.96 -7.94 11.88
CA VAL A 147 41.42 -6.60 12.17
C VAL A 147 40.19 -6.30 11.30
N VAL A 148 40.29 -6.54 9.98
CA VAL A 148 39.19 -6.29 9.06
C VAL A 148 38.03 -7.25 9.30
N GLY A 149 38.31 -8.53 9.57
CA GLY A 149 37.28 -9.53 9.86
C GLY A 149 36.47 -9.19 11.11
N ILE A 150 37.14 -8.76 12.19
CA ILE A 150 36.45 -8.30 13.41
C ILE A 150 35.60 -7.06 13.12
N ALA A 151 36.15 -6.08 12.39
CA ALA A 151 35.41 -4.87 12.04
C ALA A 151 34.14 -5.19 11.22
N VAL A 152 34.25 -6.05 10.20
CA VAL A 152 33.10 -6.48 9.39
C VAL A 152 32.10 -7.22 10.26
N PHE A 153 32.55 -8.18 11.08
CA PHE A 153 31.68 -8.96 11.98
C PHE A 153 30.89 -8.07 12.94
N CYS A 154 31.50 -7.01 13.49
CA CYS A 154 30.81 -6.05 14.35
C CYS A 154 29.83 -5.13 13.60
N MET A 155 30.12 -4.79 12.34
CA MET A 155 29.28 -3.91 11.52
C MET A 155 28.11 -4.65 10.86
N THR A 156 28.28 -5.93 10.50
CA THR A 156 27.24 -6.76 9.88
C THR A 156 25.90 -6.72 10.62
N PRO A 157 25.80 -6.93 11.95
CA PRO A 157 24.51 -6.89 12.64
C PRO A 157 23.85 -5.52 12.58
N ILE A 158 24.63 -4.43 12.60
CA ILE A 158 24.10 -3.06 12.50
C ILE A 158 23.50 -2.81 11.11
N VAL A 159 24.23 -3.18 10.05
CA VAL A 159 23.75 -3.06 8.67
C VAL A 159 22.52 -3.93 8.44
N TYR A 160 22.52 -5.15 8.96
CA TYR A 160 21.38 -6.06 8.86
C TYR A 160 20.15 -5.51 9.59
N LEU A 161 20.32 -4.94 10.79
CA LEU A 161 19.23 -4.31 11.52
C LEU A 161 18.67 -3.10 10.77
N MET A 162 19.53 -2.26 10.19
CA MET A 162 19.10 -1.13 9.35
C MET A 162 18.29 -1.61 8.14
N TYR A 163 18.73 -2.70 7.49
CA TYR A 163 17.99 -3.32 6.40
C TYR A 163 16.62 -3.84 6.85
N LEU A 164 16.54 -4.53 8.00
CA LEU A 164 15.26 -5.00 8.54
C LEU A 164 14.31 -3.84 8.84
N VAL A 165 14.79 -2.79 9.50
CA VAL A 165 13.99 -1.59 9.78
C VAL A 165 13.48 -0.99 8.47
N ALA A 166 14.33 -0.90 7.44
CA ALA A 166 13.92 -0.42 6.12
C ALA A 166 12.82 -1.30 5.51
N LEU A 167 12.96 -2.63 5.54
CA LEU A 167 11.95 -3.56 5.03
C LEU A 167 10.59 -3.36 5.71
N PHE A 168 10.57 -3.32 7.04
CA PHE A 168 9.31 -3.15 7.78
C PHE A 168 8.71 -1.76 7.57
N TYR A 169 9.54 -0.72 7.49
CA TYR A 169 9.08 0.64 7.20
C TYR A 169 8.48 0.76 5.80
N TYR A 170 9.13 0.18 4.79
CA TYR A 170 8.64 0.13 3.41
C TYR A 170 7.39 -0.72 3.26
N GLY A 171 7.33 -1.88 3.94
CA GLY A 171 6.14 -2.71 4.01
C GLY A 171 4.97 -1.98 4.67
N TYR A 172 5.22 -1.25 5.77
CA TYR A 172 4.21 -0.43 6.43
C TYR A 172 3.67 0.68 5.51
N GLN A 173 4.54 1.39 4.79
CA GLN A 173 4.09 2.40 3.82
C GLN A 173 3.28 1.78 2.68
N ALA A 174 3.67 0.61 2.19
CA ALA A 174 2.92 -0.12 1.17
C ALA A 174 1.54 -0.56 1.69
N TYR A 175 1.45 -0.98 2.96
CA TYR A 175 0.17 -1.32 3.60
C TYR A 175 -0.77 -0.12 3.70
N GLN A 176 -0.20 1.08 3.93
CA GLN A 176 -0.94 2.34 3.87
C GLN A 176 -1.37 2.73 2.45
N GLY A 177 -1.11 1.88 1.44
CA GLY A 177 -1.48 2.11 0.04
C GLY A 177 -0.60 3.14 -0.66
N LYS A 178 0.60 3.47 -0.14
CA LYS A 178 1.44 4.52 -0.69
C LYS A 178 2.47 3.96 -1.67
N ARG A 179 2.52 4.51 -2.89
CA ARG A 179 3.68 4.34 -3.78
C ARG A 179 4.75 5.36 -3.39
N PHE A 180 5.87 4.88 -2.89
CA PHE A 180 7.00 5.73 -2.49
C PHE A 180 8.23 5.41 -3.32
N ALA A 181 9.09 6.42 -3.51
CA ALA A 181 10.37 6.25 -4.17
C ALA A 181 11.48 6.02 -3.15
N ILE A 182 12.26 4.97 -3.35
CA ILE A 182 13.55 4.76 -2.69
C ILE A 182 14.57 5.55 -3.52
N PRO A 183 15.26 6.55 -2.93
CA PRO A 183 16.23 7.37 -3.65
C PRO A 183 17.30 6.51 -4.35
N GLY A 184 17.61 6.85 -5.62
CA GLY A 184 18.53 6.10 -6.46
C GLY A 184 17.92 4.83 -7.06
N LEU A 185 17.21 4.01 -6.26
CA LEU A 185 16.65 2.74 -6.70
C LEU A 185 15.39 2.91 -7.55
N THR A 186 14.36 3.58 -7.05
CA THR A 186 13.08 3.68 -7.75
C THR A 186 13.19 4.52 -9.03
N SER A 187 14.05 5.54 -9.05
CA SER A 187 14.37 6.28 -10.27
C SER A 187 15.01 5.37 -11.31
N PHE A 188 16.04 4.59 -10.93
CA PHE A 188 16.68 3.63 -11.82
C PHE A 188 15.68 2.63 -12.42
N LEU A 189 14.83 2.03 -11.57
CA LEU A 189 13.83 1.06 -12.04
C LEU A 189 12.80 1.67 -13.00
N ARG A 190 12.44 2.95 -12.78
CA ARG A 190 11.55 3.70 -13.68
C ARG A 190 12.23 3.99 -15.02
N ASP A 191 13.50 4.39 -15.00
CA ASP A 191 14.28 4.67 -16.22
C ASP A 191 14.50 3.42 -17.07
N GLN A 192 14.58 2.24 -16.44
CA GLN A 192 14.63 0.93 -17.13
C GLN A 192 13.25 0.43 -17.61
N GLY A 193 12.16 1.13 -17.29
CA GLY A 193 10.79 0.73 -17.66
C GLY A 193 10.26 -0.49 -16.90
N TRP A 194 10.79 -0.79 -15.71
CA TRP A 194 10.35 -1.95 -14.94
C TRP A 194 9.11 -1.67 -14.08
N LEU A 195 8.91 -0.40 -13.69
CA LEU A 195 7.82 0.10 -12.85
C LEU A 195 6.68 0.73 -13.66
#